data_AF-A0A3L6M7C6-F1
#
_entry.id   AF-A0A3L6M7C6-F1
#
_cell.length_a   1.000
_cell.length_b   1.000
_cell.length_c   1.000
_cell.angle_alpha   90.00
_cell.angle_beta   90.00
_cell.angle_gamma   90.00
#
_symmetry.space_group_name_H-M   'P 1'
#
loop_
_entity.id
_entity.type
_entity.pdbx_description
1 polymer ?
#
loop_
_entity_poly.entity_id
_entity_poly.type
_entity_poly.pdbx_seq_one_letter_code
_entity_poly.pdbx_strand_id
1 'polypeptide(L)'
;MDKLPTLQRNALCKIFDRPEFQPEEVAALGYRRLQQAEGIGLKGLNEITAWLNAFGYALAPPEPEGGPRQAVHKKAKKNIELAVRLLRTHGYLVQPGNDPSSTGKA
;
A
#
# COMPACT_ATOMS: atom_id res chain seq x y z
N MET A 1 22.70 12.75 -0.66
CA MET A 1 22.20 13.52 0.51
C MET A 1 20.69 13.53 0.39
N ASP A 2 20.10 12.37 0.67
CA ASP A 2 18.74 12.04 0.28
C ASP A 2 17.81 12.56 1.36
N LYS A 3 17.53 13.86 1.28
CA LYS A 3 16.57 14.50 2.19
C LYS A 3 15.19 13.97 1.88
N LEU A 4 14.56 13.37 2.89
CA LEU A 4 13.12 13.13 2.88
C LEU A 4 12.38 14.41 2.45
N PRO A 5 11.37 14.31 1.58
CA PRO A 5 10.59 15.48 1.23
C PRO A 5 9.86 16.01 2.47
N THR A 6 9.63 17.32 2.48
CA THR A 6 9.25 18.08 3.68
C THR A 6 7.94 17.60 4.29
N LEU A 7 6.99 17.15 3.46
CA LEU A 7 5.69 16.65 3.90
C LEU A 7 5.81 15.35 4.70
N GLN A 8 6.64 14.41 4.22
CA GLN A 8 6.90 13.11 4.83
C GLN A 8 7.70 13.31 6.12
N ARG A 9 8.65 14.25 6.13
CA ARG A 9 9.37 14.63 7.36
C ARG A 9 8.39 15.14 8.41
N ASN A 10 7.47 16.05 8.05
CA ASN A 10 6.47 16.56 8.99
C ASN A 10 5.54 15.46 9.51
N ALA A 11 5.16 14.50 8.65
CA ALA A 11 4.36 13.37 9.09
C ALA A 11 5.12 12.46 10.05
N LEU A 12 6.41 12.19 9.81
CA LEU A 12 7.26 11.46 10.77
C LEU A 12 7.40 12.24 12.08
N CYS A 13 7.62 13.56 12.04
CA CYS A 13 7.68 14.38 13.25
C CYS A 13 6.39 14.26 14.09
N LYS A 14 5.21 14.19 13.46
CA LYS A 14 3.94 13.96 14.15
C LYS A 14 3.85 12.57 14.79
N ILE A 15 4.40 11.53 14.14
CA ILE A 15 4.38 10.16 14.67
C ILE A 15 5.29 10.02 15.89
N PHE A 16 6.48 10.63 15.82
CA PHE A 16 7.48 10.56 16.89
C PHE A 16 7.31 11.64 17.97
N ASP A 17 6.42 12.61 17.75
CA ASP A 17 6.24 13.81 18.59
C ASP A 17 7.53 14.61 18.82
N ARG A 18 8.49 14.48 17.89
CA ARG A 18 9.79 15.16 17.97
C ARG A 18 10.39 15.36 16.57
N PRO A 19 11.22 16.40 16.38
CA PRO A 19 11.81 16.72 15.08
C PRO A 19 13.01 15.82 14.70
N GLU A 20 13.57 15.09 15.66
CA GLU A 20 14.74 14.23 15.49
C GLU A 20 14.34 12.77 15.57
N PHE A 21 14.64 11.99 14.54
CA PHE A 21 14.37 10.56 14.51
C PHE A 21 15.45 9.87 13.69
N GLN A 22 15.80 8.65 14.10
CA GLN A 22 16.78 7.86 13.36
C GLN A 22 16.09 6.97 12.31
N PRO A 23 16.75 6.68 11.18
CA PRO A 23 16.23 5.76 10.17
C PRO A 23 15.90 4.38 10.76
N GLU A 24 16.69 3.91 11.74
CA GLU A 24 16.42 2.67 12.47
C GLU A 24 15.07 2.70 13.20
N GLU A 25 14.73 3.81 13.85
CA GLU A 25 13.46 3.98 14.56
C GLU A 25 12.27 4.00 13.59
N VAL A 26 12.46 4.62 12.42
CA VAL A 26 11.45 4.63 11.36
C VAL A 26 11.24 3.23 10.78
N ALA A 27 12.31 2.45 10.63
CA ALA A 27 12.23 1.05 10.22
C ALA A 27 11.53 0.18 11.26
N ALA A 28 11.84 0.38 12.56
CA ALA A 28 11.21 -0.33 13.68
C ALA A 28 9.71 -0.02 13.82
N LEU A 29 9.27 1.16 13.39
CA LEU A 29 7.86 1.57 13.42
C LEU A 29 6.97 0.64 12.57
N GLY A 30 7.54 0.09 11.51
CA GLY A 30 6.90 -0.85 10.60
C GLY A 30 5.97 -0.19 9.57
N TYR A 31 5.86 -0.83 8.41
CA TYR A 31 5.13 -0.33 7.25
C TYR A 31 3.64 -0.05 7.53
N ARG A 32 2.98 -0.89 8.34
CA ARG A 32 1.54 -0.73 8.67
C ARG A 32 1.25 0.54 9.44
N ARG A 33 2.11 0.88 10.40
CA ARG A 33 1.92 2.04 11.26
C ARG A 33 2.26 3.34 10.52
N LEU A 34 3.26 3.29 9.63
CA LEU A 34 3.52 4.36 8.67
C LEU A 34 2.35 4.55 7.69
N GLN A 35 1.73 3.48 7.19
CA GLN A 35 0.55 3.57 6.30
C GLN A 35 -0.67 4.18 6.98
N GLN A 36 -0.84 3.95 8.28
CA GLN A 36 -1.95 4.50 9.07
C GLN A 36 -1.71 5.94 9.53
N ALA A 37 -0.49 6.46 9.37
CA ALA A 37 -0.16 7.79 9.81
C ALA A 37 -0.78 8.87 8.91
N GLU A 38 -1.30 9.92 9.55
CA GLU A 38 -1.89 11.05 8.86
C GLU A 38 -0.83 11.79 8.02
N GLY A 39 -1.07 11.86 6.70
CA GLY A 39 -0.14 12.49 5.75
C GLY A 39 0.87 11.55 5.11
N ILE A 40 0.85 10.25 5.43
CA ILE A 40 1.67 9.23 4.74
C ILE A 40 0.76 8.37 3.85
N GLY A 41 0.68 8.76 2.58
CA GLY A 41 0.07 7.93 1.53
C GLY A 41 1.04 6.93 0.91
N LEU A 42 0.59 6.19 -0.10
CA LEU A 42 1.41 5.24 -0.89
C LEU A 42 2.71 5.89 -1.43
N LYS A 43 2.61 7.13 -1.90
CA LYS A 43 3.77 7.89 -2.39
C LYS A 43 4.76 8.20 -1.26
N GLY A 44 4.26 8.67 -0.12
CA GLY A 44 5.06 8.94 1.06
C GLY A 44 5.75 7.69 1.60
N LEU A 45 5.05 6.55 1.62
CA LEU A 45 5.65 5.25 1.96
C LEU A 45 6.79 4.88 1.01
N ASN A 46 6.61 5.08 -0.30
CA ASN A 46 7.65 4.74 -1.26
C ASN A 46 8.89 5.63 -1.08
N GLU A 47 8.68 6.93 -0.81
CA GLU A 47 9.77 7.87 -0.53
C GLU A 47 10.50 7.54 0.79
N ILE A 48 9.77 7.15 1.83
CA ILE A 48 10.35 6.69 3.09
C ILE A 48 11.10 5.37 2.89
N THR A 49 10.58 4.47 2.06
CA THR A 49 11.23 3.19 1.75
C THR A 49 12.53 3.40 0.96
N ALA A 50 12.52 4.29 -0.03
CA ALA A 50 13.70 4.66 -0.79
C ALA A 50 14.76 5.32 0.10
N TRP A 51 14.32 6.21 0.99
CA TRP A 51 15.20 6.83 1.98
C TRP A 51 15.81 5.79 2.92
N LEU A 52 15.01 4.90 3.52
CA LEU A 52 15.52 3.85 4.40
C LEU A 52 16.52 2.93 3.69
N ASN A 53 16.26 2.58 2.42
CA ASN A 53 17.19 1.79 1.61
C ASN A 53 18.54 2.48 1.44
N ALA A 54 18.57 3.82 1.29
CA ALA A 54 19.82 4.56 1.19
C ALA A 54 20.67 4.50 2.48
N PHE A 55 20.05 4.20 3.63
CA PHE A 55 20.72 4.00 4.91
C PHE A 55 20.96 2.52 5.24
N GLY A 56 20.61 1.60 4.33
CA GLY A 56 20.75 0.15 4.54
C GLY A 56 19.62 -0.48 5.37
N TYR A 57 18.55 0.26 5.66
CA TYR A 57 17.38 -0.25 6.38
C TYR A 57 16.28 -0.63 5.40
N ALA A 58 15.74 -1.85 5.54
CA ALA A 58 14.64 -2.32 4.72
C ALA A 58 13.30 -2.14 5.46
N LEU A 59 12.43 -1.28 4.93
CA LEU A 59 11.03 -1.24 5.32
C LEU A 59 10.26 -2.24 4.47
N ALA A 60 10.38 -3.53 4.80
CA ALA A 60 9.58 -4.53 4.13
C ALA A 60 8.08 -4.25 4.43
N PRO A 61 7.21 -4.13 3.41
CA PRO A 61 5.79 -4.28 3.67
C PRO A 61 5.62 -5.63 4.37
N PRO A 62 4.88 -5.71 5.50
CA PRO A 62 4.66 -6.98 6.15
C PRO A 62 4.16 -7.91 5.07
N GLU A 63 4.82 -9.06 4.93
CA GLU A 63 4.24 -10.18 4.20
C GLU A 63 2.77 -10.25 4.61
N PRO A 64 1.84 -10.46 3.66
CA PRO A 64 0.42 -10.31 3.91
C PRO A 64 -0.08 -11.42 4.85
N GLU A 65 0.28 -11.34 6.13
CA GLU A 65 -0.32 -12.06 7.21
C GLU A 65 -1.76 -11.58 7.26
N GLY A 66 -2.64 -12.46 6.80
CA GLY A 66 -4.01 -12.17 6.42
C GLY A 66 -4.80 -11.53 7.55
N GLY A 67 -4.81 -10.21 7.60
CA GLY A 67 -5.76 -9.47 8.42
C GLY A 67 -7.20 -9.73 7.93
N PRO A 68 -8.21 -9.62 8.82
CA PRO A 68 -9.60 -9.94 8.51
C PRO A 68 -10.14 -9.18 7.29
N ARG A 69 -9.60 -7.99 6.98
CA ARG A 69 -9.95 -7.20 5.80
C ARG A 69 -9.58 -7.90 4.48
N GLN A 70 -8.45 -8.60 4.40
CA GLN A 70 -8.05 -9.33 3.19
C GLN A 70 -8.86 -10.63 3.00
N ALA A 71 -9.27 -11.27 4.09
CA ALA A 71 -10.14 -12.46 4.02
C ALA A 71 -11.48 -12.15 3.35
N VAL A 72 -12.06 -10.97 3.64
CA VAL A 72 -13.29 -10.49 2.99
C VAL A 72 -13.05 -10.27 1.49
N HIS A 73 -11.94 -9.65 1.11
CA HIS A 73 -11.60 -9.46 -0.31
C HIS A 73 -11.35 -10.78 -1.06
N LYS A 74 -10.69 -11.77 -0.44
CA LYS A 74 -10.48 -13.09 -1.07
C LYS A 74 -11.79 -13.85 -1.23
N LYS A 75 -12.68 -13.82 -0.22
CA LYS A 75 -14.00 -14.46 -0.30
C LYS A 75 -14.90 -13.77 -1.33
N ALA A 76 -14.88 -12.44 -1.38
CA ALA A 76 -15.58 -11.67 -2.40
C ALA A 76 -15.06 -11.97 -3.81
N LYS A 77 -13.74 -12.04 -4.02
CA LYS A 77 -13.15 -12.42 -5.33
C LYS A 77 -13.61 -13.80 -5.78
N LYS A 78 -13.55 -14.80 -4.90
CA LYS A 78 -14.03 -16.16 -5.20
C LYS A 78 -15.52 -16.18 -5.57
N ASN A 79 -16.35 -15.42 -4.84
CA ASN A 79 -17.78 -15.32 -5.14
C ASN A 79 -18.03 -14.65 -6.50
N ILE A 80 -17.27 -13.61 -6.84
CA ILE A 80 -17.35 -12.94 -8.13
C ILE A 80 -16.93 -13.90 -9.25
N GLU A 81 -15.84 -14.65 -9.09
CA GLU A 81 -15.39 -15.64 -10.09
C GLU A 81 -16.45 -16.72 -10.33
N LEU A 82 -17.09 -17.23 -9.28
CA LEU A 82 -18.19 -18.19 -9.41
C LEU A 82 -19.40 -17.59 -10.13
N ALA A 83 -19.78 -16.36 -9.78
CA ALA A 83 -20.87 -15.65 -10.46
C ALA A 83 -20.57 -15.41 -11.95
N VAL A 84 -19.35 -14.99 -12.28
CA VAL A 84 -18.88 -14.80 -13.66
C VAL A 84 -18.94 -16.11 -14.44
N ARG A 85 -18.51 -17.22 -13.82
CA ARG A 85 -18.55 -18.55 -14.44
C ARG A 85 -19.99 -18.98 -14.73
N LEU A 86 -20.90 -18.80 -13.76
CA LEU A 86 -22.31 -19.17 -13.90
C LEU A 86 -22.99 -18.37 -15.01
N LEU A 87 -22.75 -17.05 -15.05
CA LEU A 87 -23.25 -16.19 -16.13
C LEU A 87 -22.76 -16.66 -17.50
N ARG A 88 -21.46 -16.99 -17.65
CA ARG A 88 -20.92 -17.53 -18.91
C ARG A 88 -21.53 -18.89 -19.28
N THR A 89 -21.74 -19.77 -18.31
CA THR A 89 -22.40 -21.07 -18.53
C THR A 89 -23.82 -20.92 -19.05
N HIS A 90 -24.54 -19.89 -18.61
CA HIS A 90 -25.88 -19.57 -19.11
C HIS A 90 -25.88 -18.72 -20.40
N GLY A 91 -24.73 -18.54 -21.06
CA GLY A 91 -24.62 -17.87 -22.35
C GLY A 91 -24.49 -16.34 -22.28
N TYR A 92 -24.28 -15.78 -21.09
CA TYR A 92 -24.05 -14.34 -20.92
C TYR A 92 -22.57 -13.97 -21.14
N LEU A 93 -22.33 -12.92 -21.92
CA LEU A 93 -21.01 -12.30 -22.10
C LEU A 93 -20.72 -11.35 -20.93
N VAL A 94 -19.83 -11.77 -20.02
CA VAL A 94 -19.41 -10.96 -18.86
C VAL A 94 -18.14 -10.19 -19.21
N GLN A 95 -18.25 -8.86 -19.30
CA GLN A 95 -17.09 -7.98 -19.46
C GLN A 95 -16.46 -7.68 -18.09
N PRO A 96 -15.13 -7.75 -17.96
CA PRO A 96 -14.47 -7.23 -16.77
C PRO A 96 -14.79 -5.74 -16.69
N GLY A 97 -15.35 -5.32 -15.56
CA GLY A 97 -15.68 -3.91 -15.33
C GLY A 97 -14.45 -3.07 -15.63
N ASN A 98 -14.60 -2.13 -16.57
CA ASN A 98 -13.59 -1.21 -17.04
C ASN A 98 -12.88 -0.57 -15.84
N ASP A 99 -11.69 -1.08 -15.50
CA ASP A 99 -10.75 -0.39 -14.64
C ASP A 99 -10.25 0.82 -15.45
N PRO A 100 -10.50 2.07 -15.04
CA PRO A 100 -10.14 3.25 -15.81
C PRO A 100 -8.61 3.48 -15.92
N SER A 101 -7.76 2.51 -15.58
CA SER A 101 -6.29 2.67 -15.63
C SER A 101 -5.60 2.11 -16.89
N SER A 102 -6.33 1.63 -17.91
CA SER A 102 -5.74 1.30 -19.21
C SER A 102 -5.81 2.49 -20.17
N THR A 103 -4.84 3.40 -20.03
CA THR A 103 -4.60 4.46 -21.02
C THR A 103 -4.24 3.84 -22.36
N GLY A 104 -5.17 3.94 -23.31
CA GLY A 104 -4.91 3.67 -24.72
C GLY A 104 -3.82 4.60 -25.26
N LYS A 105 -2.82 4.01 -25.90
CA LYS A 105 -2.01 4.70 -26.90
C LYS A 105 -2.57 4.29 -28.27
N ALA A 106 -3.08 5.28 -29.00
CA ALA A 106 -3.18 5.27 -30.45
C ALA A 106 -2.19 6.32 -30.97
#